data_AF-A0A0C2C4I8-F1
#
_entry.id   AF-A0A0C2C4I8-F1
#
_cell.length_a   1.000
_cell.length_b   1.000
_cell.length_c   1.000
_cell.angle_alpha   90.00
_cell.angle_beta   90.00
_cell.angle_gamma   90.00
#
_symmetry.space_group_name_H-M   'P 1'
#
loop_
_entity.id
_entity.type
_entity.pdbx_description
1 polymer ?
#
loop_
_entity_poly.entity_id
_entity_poly.type
_entity_poly.pdbx_seq_one_letter_code
_entity_poly.pdbx_strand_id
1 'polypeptide(L)'
;MEGLLDEGRQLCTDNWYSSVPLVRKLLKRKTHLIGTLRRNRKGIPTQLKDRKLKRGQMYYQQSRSGILVLKWKDKRDLLMISTKHDASLTQNNKPKVVEDYNNMMGYVDQSDQMAAYTPFVRKTTRWYLRIFFHLITQAAIVNAWRLYSNIMEKIRLTDFKLILIESLLQEEPQPSQTSDHKLEQLAGPKAAALDPVDVLPDESRAFAKEESLPQCPLYRSSGCQAIKHLHNVENA
;
A
#
# COMPACT_ATOMS: atom_id res chain seq x y z
N MET A 1 -14.07 -7.55 7.50
CA MET A 1 -14.94 -6.96 8.56
C MET A 1 -15.60 -8.03 9.42
N GLU A 2 -15.45 -9.32 9.12
CA GLU A 2 -15.91 -10.38 10.02
C GLU A 2 -15.26 -10.23 11.40
N GLY A 3 -16.05 -10.44 12.46
CA GLY A 3 -15.65 -10.19 13.84
C GLY A 3 -15.56 -8.72 14.25
N LEU A 4 -15.71 -7.76 13.32
CA LEU A 4 -15.64 -6.33 13.63
C LEU A 4 -16.98 -5.59 13.64
N LEU A 5 -18.01 -6.22 13.08
CA LEU A 5 -19.36 -5.67 12.95
C LEU A 5 -20.18 -5.90 14.22
N ASP A 6 -21.33 -5.23 14.31
CA ASP A 6 -22.33 -5.43 15.38
C ASP A 6 -21.96 -4.91 16.78
N GLU A 7 -20.80 -4.27 16.93
CA GLU A 7 -20.26 -3.75 18.20
C GLU A 7 -20.40 -2.23 18.41
N GLY A 8 -21.17 -1.52 17.58
CA GLY A 8 -21.28 -0.05 17.70
C GLY A 8 -20.05 0.71 17.17
N ARG A 9 -19.13 0.01 16.50
CA ARG A 9 -17.92 0.61 15.92
C ARG A 9 -18.25 1.56 14.78
N GLN A 10 -17.28 2.43 14.48
CA GLN A 10 -17.35 3.41 13.42
C GLN A 10 -16.34 3.09 12.32
N LEU A 11 -16.82 3.01 11.09
CA LEU A 11 -16.02 2.80 9.90
C LEU A 11 -15.84 4.13 9.15
N CYS A 12 -14.60 4.50 8.88
CA CYS A 12 -14.27 5.63 8.00
C CYS A 12 -13.91 5.11 6.61
N THR A 13 -14.54 5.62 5.55
CA THR A 13 -14.29 5.14 4.18
C THR A 13 -14.15 6.27 3.16
N ASP A 14 -13.29 6.06 2.17
CA ASP A 14 -13.19 6.94 1.01
C ASP A 14 -14.38 6.77 0.05
N ASN A 15 -14.55 7.72 -0.85
CA ASN A 15 -15.62 7.85 -1.83
C ASN A 15 -15.82 6.61 -2.73
N TRP A 16 -14.77 5.80 -2.90
CA TRP A 16 -14.85 4.56 -3.69
C TRP A 16 -15.73 3.50 -3.01
N TYR A 17 -15.72 3.46 -1.69
CA TYR A 17 -16.43 2.44 -0.90
C TYR A 17 -17.78 2.94 -0.38
N SER A 18 -17.94 4.26 -0.21
CA SER A 18 -19.15 4.87 0.34
C SER A 18 -20.36 4.80 -0.60
N SER A 19 -21.49 4.30 -0.10
CA SER A 19 -22.80 4.33 -0.79
C SER A 19 -23.98 4.23 0.17
N VAL A 20 -25.14 4.80 -0.21
CA VAL A 20 -26.37 4.74 0.62
C VAL A 20 -26.83 3.31 0.91
N PRO A 21 -26.83 2.35 -0.05
CA PRO A 21 -27.19 0.97 0.23
C PRO A 21 -26.23 0.29 1.22
N LEU A 22 -24.92 0.54 1.12
CA LEU A 22 -23.92 0.01 2.05
C LEU A 22 -24.19 0.52 3.47
N VAL A 23 -24.37 1.83 3.61
CA VAL A 23 -24.63 2.46 4.91
C VAL A 23 -25.88 1.89 5.57
N ARG A 24 -26.95 1.67 4.80
CA ARG A 24 -28.17 1.04 5.32
C ARG A 24 -27.93 -0.38 5.82
N LYS A 25 -27.09 -1.17 5.13
CA LYS A 25 -26.72 -2.53 5.58
C LYS A 25 -25.87 -2.50 6.85
N LEU A 26 -24.90 -1.60 6.93
CA LEU A 26 -24.04 -1.44 8.11
C LEU A 26 -24.82 -0.97 9.34
N LEU A 27 -25.79 -0.07 9.14
CA LEU A 27 -26.61 0.43 10.23
C LEU A 27 -27.49 -0.67 10.85
N LYS A 28 -28.02 -1.59 10.02
CA LYS A 28 -28.72 -2.79 10.51
C LYS A 28 -27.81 -3.71 11.34
N ARG A 29 -26.50 -3.65 11.09
CA ARG A 29 -25.45 -4.41 11.79
C ARG A 29 -24.73 -3.58 12.86
N LYS A 30 -25.45 -2.66 13.51
CA LYS A 30 -24.95 -1.75 14.57
C LYS A 30 -23.55 -1.16 14.28
N THR A 31 -23.28 -0.83 13.02
CA THR A 31 -21.99 -0.30 12.59
C THR A 31 -22.21 1.05 11.96
N HIS A 32 -21.58 2.09 12.51
CA HIS A 32 -21.67 3.43 11.97
C HIS A 32 -20.69 3.62 10.82
N LEU A 33 -21.05 4.42 9.83
CA LEU A 33 -20.15 4.77 8.73
C LEU A 33 -20.03 6.27 8.64
N ILE A 34 -18.82 6.73 8.32
CA ILE A 34 -18.51 8.09 7.89
C ILE A 34 -17.70 7.99 6.61
N GLY A 35 -18.08 8.76 5.61
CA GLY A 35 -17.28 8.79 4.39
C GLY A 35 -17.64 9.94 3.48
N THR A 36 -16.74 10.20 2.56
CA THR A 36 -17.01 11.06 1.41
C THR A 36 -17.90 10.31 0.42
N LEU A 37 -18.74 11.02 -0.33
CA LEU A 37 -19.69 10.43 -1.25
C LEU A 37 -19.52 11.00 -2.66
N ARG A 38 -19.34 10.14 -3.66
CA ARG A 38 -19.23 10.58 -5.05
C ARG A 38 -20.59 11.06 -5.57
N ARG A 39 -20.62 12.23 -6.23
CA ARG A 39 -21.85 12.86 -6.78
C ARG A 39 -22.69 11.95 -7.70
N ASN A 40 -22.06 10.97 -8.34
CA ASN A 40 -22.71 10.07 -9.30
C ASN A 40 -23.25 8.77 -8.66
N ARG A 41 -23.20 8.63 -7.32
CA ARG A 41 -23.77 7.46 -6.64
C ARG A 41 -25.30 7.51 -6.67
N LYS A 42 -25.91 6.32 -6.78
CA LYS A 42 -27.36 6.13 -6.67
C LYS A 42 -27.83 6.39 -5.23
N GLY A 43 -29.05 6.91 -5.08
CA GLY A 43 -29.69 7.13 -3.78
C GLY A 43 -29.36 8.47 -3.11
N ILE A 44 -28.64 9.37 -3.79
CA ILE A 44 -28.44 10.75 -3.32
C ILE A 44 -29.67 11.58 -3.71
N PRO A 45 -30.30 12.33 -2.79
CA PRO A 45 -31.39 13.24 -3.12
C PRO A 45 -30.95 14.30 -4.15
N THR A 46 -31.70 14.44 -5.24
CA THR A 46 -31.42 15.42 -6.32
C THR A 46 -31.42 16.86 -5.79
N GLN A 47 -32.36 17.16 -4.90
CA GLN A 47 -32.45 18.44 -4.18
C GLN A 47 -31.17 18.80 -3.42
N LEU A 48 -30.46 17.80 -2.89
CA LEU A 48 -29.17 18.02 -2.20
C LEU A 48 -28.03 18.12 -3.21
N LYS A 49 -28.02 17.23 -4.20
CA LYS A 49 -26.97 17.12 -5.22
C LYS A 49 -26.83 18.40 -6.06
N ASP A 50 -27.94 18.94 -6.53
CA ASP A 50 -27.96 20.03 -7.53
C ASP A 50 -28.09 21.42 -6.92
N ARG A 51 -28.28 21.51 -5.59
CA ARG A 51 -28.30 22.78 -4.88
C ARG A 51 -26.97 23.52 -5.02
N LYS A 52 -27.03 24.76 -5.50
CA LYS A 52 -25.89 25.67 -5.51
C LYS A 52 -25.71 26.28 -4.12
N LEU A 53 -24.49 26.21 -3.59
CA LEU A 53 -24.13 26.71 -2.26
C LEU A 53 -23.04 27.77 -2.40
N LYS A 54 -23.09 28.81 -1.56
CA LYS A 54 -21.96 29.74 -1.38
C LYS A 54 -20.90 29.10 -0.48
N ARG A 55 -19.65 29.58 -0.55
CA ARG A 55 -18.56 29.10 0.30
C ARG A 55 -18.95 29.23 1.78
N GLY A 56 -18.66 28.20 2.57
CA GLY A 56 -19.03 28.08 3.98
C GLY A 56 -20.44 27.52 4.21
N GLN A 57 -21.34 27.54 3.22
CA GLN A 57 -22.69 27.01 3.38
C GLN A 57 -22.72 25.49 3.29
N MET A 58 -23.62 24.90 4.07
CA MET A 58 -23.98 23.48 3.96
C MET A 58 -25.47 23.31 3.75
N TYR A 59 -25.83 22.19 3.13
CA TYR A 59 -27.18 21.70 3.05
C TYR A 59 -27.17 20.20 3.29
N TYR A 60 -28.14 19.71 4.05
CA TYR A 60 -28.18 18.32 4.45
C TYR A 60 -29.59 17.77 4.36
N GLN A 61 -29.68 16.45 4.24
CA GLN A 61 -30.92 15.69 4.39
C GLN A 61 -30.63 14.48 5.26
N GLN A 62 -31.54 14.21 6.20
CA GLN A 62 -31.45 13.07 7.09
C GLN A 62 -32.65 12.16 6.84
N SER A 63 -32.38 10.87 6.67
CA SER A 63 -33.44 9.86 6.61
C SER A 63 -33.99 9.60 8.01
N ARG A 64 -35.26 9.18 8.11
CA ARG A 64 -35.85 8.70 9.37
C ARG A 64 -35.04 7.58 10.03
N SER A 65 -34.29 6.82 9.24
CA SER A 65 -33.39 5.79 9.75
C SER A 65 -32.06 6.35 10.29
N GLY A 66 -31.88 7.66 10.43
CA GLY A 66 -30.65 8.26 10.96
C GLY A 66 -29.48 8.37 9.97
N ILE A 67 -29.71 8.18 8.67
CA ILE A 67 -28.67 8.37 7.64
C ILE A 67 -28.63 9.84 7.24
N LEU A 68 -27.53 10.53 7.54
CA LEU A 68 -27.25 11.89 7.14
C LEU A 68 -26.49 11.90 5.81
N VAL A 69 -27.00 12.66 4.83
CA VAL A 69 -26.24 13.07 3.65
C VAL A 69 -26.08 14.57 3.71
N LEU A 70 -24.84 15.05 3.62
CA LEU A 70 -24.50 16.46 3.78
C LEU A 70 -23.69 16.93 2.57
N LYS A 71 -24.08 18.06 2.01
CA LYS A 71 -23.32 18.80 0.99
C LYS A 71 -22.77 20.06 1.64
N TRP A 72 -21.46 20.24 1.59
CA TRP A 72 -20.78 21.44 2.09
C TRP A 72 -19.92 22.05 0.99
N LYS A 73 -19.88 23.38 0.95
CA LYS A 73 -19.08 24.13 -0.03
C LYS A 73 -17.91 24.79 0.67
N ASP A 74 -16.71 24.32 0.40
CA ASP A 74 -15.48 25.11 0.62
C ASP A 74 -14.94 25.60 -0.72
N LYS A 75 -13.72 25.22 -1.14
CA LYS A 75 -13.21 25.49 -2.49
C LYS A 75 -13.98 24.70 -3.55
N ARG A 76 -14.37 23.47 -3.22
CA ARG A 76 -15.17 22.56 -4.07
C ARG A 76 -16.37 22.04 -3.28
N ASP A 77 -17.34 21.49 -4.00
CA ASP A 77 -18.49 20.82 -3.37
C ASP A 77 -17.99 19.51 -2.77
N LEU A 78 -18.19 19.34 -1.47
CA LEU A 78 -17.94 18.10 -0.74
C LEU A 78 -19.28 17.47 -0.38
N LEU A 79 -19.47 16.19 -0.74
CA LEU A 79 -20.58 15.40 -0.23
C LEU A 79 -20.05 14.40 0.80
N MET A 80 -20.75 14.34 1.93
CA MET A 80 -20.47 13.46 3.05
C MET A 80 -21.70 12.59 3.32
N ILE A 81 -21.46 11.37 3.79
CA ILE A 81 -22.48 10.48 4.34
C ILE A 81 -22.05 10.06 5.74
N SER A 82 -22.98 10.09 6.69
CA SER A 82 -22.72 9.70 8.09
C SER A 82 -23.96 9.09 8.73
N THR A 83 -23.76 8.18 9.69
CA THR A 83 -24.83 7.65 10.55
C THR A 83 -24.61 7.93 12.04
N LYS A 84 -23.60 8.74 12.37
CA LYS A 84 -23.29 9.12 13.76
C LYS A 84 -23.42 10.62 14.00
N HIS A 85 -23.36 11.40 12.94
CA HIS A 85 -23.25 12.85 13.04
C HIS A 85 -24.57 13.51 12.71
N ASP A 86 -24.79 14.63 13.38
CA ASP A 86 -25.81 15.60 13.01
C ASP A 86 -25.21 16.70 12.13
N ALA A 87 -26.07 17.60 11.66
CA ALA A 87 -25.68 18.76 10.87
C ALA A 87 -25.09 19.90 11.74
N SER A 88 -24.31 19.57 12.76
CA SER A 88 -23.65 20.55 13.64
C SER A 88 -22.40 21.15 12.99
N LEU A 89 -22.18 22.45 13.20
CA LEU A 89 -20.94 23.14 12.85
C LEU A 89 -19.99 23.19 14.05
N THR A 90 -18.70 23.23 13.77
CA THR A 90 -17.63 23.48 14.75
C THR A 90 -17.38 24.97 14.88
N GLN A 91 -16.53 25.38 15.83
CA GLN A 91 -16.17 26.79 16.07
C GLN A 91 -15.62 27.49 14.81
N ASN A 92 -15.02 26.72 13.88
CA ASN A 92 -14.46 27.22 12.63
C ASN A 92 -15.46 27.28 11.46
N ASN A 93 -16.78 27.20 11.73
CA ASN A 93 -17.84 27.11 10.72
C ASN A 93 -17.67 25.93 9.74
N LYS A 94 -16.98 24.86 10.18
CA LYS A 94 -16.83 23.62 9.40
C LYS A 94 -17.81 22.58 9.92
N PRO A 95 -18.40 21.74 9.06
CA PRO A 95 -19.25 20.64 9.54
C PRO A 95 -18.44 19.69 10.41
N LYS A 96 -18.95 19.32 11.58
CA LYS A 96 -18.27 18.39 12.50
C LYS A 96 -17.90 17.06 11.83
N VAL A 97 -18.78 16.56 10.96
CA VAL A 97 -18.53 15.35 10.16
C VAL A 97 -17.29 15.43 9.27
N VAL A 98 -16.91 16.62 8.80
CA VAL A 98 -15.72 16.82 7.96
C VAL A 98 -14.46 16.81 8.82
N GLU A 99 -14.51 17.42 10.00
CA GLU A 99 -13.38 17.41 10.95
C GLU A 99 -13.10 15.99 11.45
N ASP A 100 -14.14 15.29 11.89
CA ASP A 100 -14.01 13.90 12.36
C ASP A 100 -13.54 12.97 11.24
N TYR A 101 -14.01 13.18 10.00
CA TYR A 101 -13.50 12.45 8.83
C TYR A 101 -12.01 12.68 8.59
N ASN A 102 -11.56 13.93 8.61
CA ASN A 102 -10.15 14.27 8.38
C ASN A 102 -9.25 13.68 9.46
N ASN A 103 -9.68 13.72 10.73
CA ASN A 103 -8.93 13.13 11.84
C ASN A 103 -8.76 11.61 11.65
N MET A 104 -9.81 10.91 11.23
CA MET A 104 -9.72 9.46 11.01
C MET A 104 -8.92 9.09 9.76
N MET A 105 -9.11 9.81 8.65
CA MET A 105 -8.35 9.56 7.43
C MET A 105 -6.86 9.87 7.61
N GLY A 106 -6.54 10.83 8.48
CA GLY A 106 -5.16 11.13 8.85
C GLY A 106 -4.38 9.91 9.36
N TYR A 107 -5.03 8.91 9.99
CA TYR A 107 -4.34 7.68 10.39
C TYR A 107 -3.92 6.81 9.20
N VAL A 108 -4.75 6.74 8.17
CA VAL A 108 -4.44 5.99 6.94
C VAL A 108 -3.32 6.69 6.19
N ASP A 109 -3.45 8.01 6.00
CA ASP A 109 -2.44 8.83 5.32
C ASP A 109 -1.08 8.77 6.05
N GLN A 110 -1.08 8.77 7.40
CA GLN A 110 0.14 8.58 8.19
C GLN A 110 0.77 7.21 7.99
N SER A 111 -0.03 6.15 7.92
CA SER A 111 0.46 4.80 7.65
C SER A 111 1.13 4.72 6.27
N ASP A 112 0.47 5.27 5.25
CA ASP A 112 1.00 5.32 3.89
C ASP A 112 2.28 6.17 3.80
N GLN A 113 2.31 7.29 4.53
CA GLN A 113 3.48 8.15 4.62
C GLN A 113 4.67 7.44 5.29
N MET A 114 4.45 6.70 6.38
CA MET A 114 5.51 5.88 7.02
C MET A 114 6.06 4.83 6.07
N ALA A 115 5.19 4.23 5.25
CA ALA A 115 5.58 3.27 4.22
C ALA A 115 6.41 3.89 3.11
N ALA A 116 6.11 5.13 2.72
CA ALA A 116 6.88 5.87 1.74
C ALA A 116 8.27 6.31 2.25
N TYR A 117 8.40 6.67 3.54
CA TYR A 117 9.68 7.12 4.11
C TYR A 117 10.64 6.00 4.43
N THR A 118 10.15 4.78 4.65
CA THR A 118 11.00 3.63 4.96
C THR A 118 10.84 2.48 3.97
N PRO A 119 11.00 2.73 2.65
CA PRO A 119 10.77 1.72 1.66
C PRO A 119 11.81 0.61 1.77
N PHE A 120 11.41 -0.62 1.44
CA PHE A 120 12.37 -1.68 1.22
C PHE A 120 13.20 -1.38 -0.02
N VAL A 121 14.53 -1.25 0.14
CA VAL A 121 15.42 -0.67 -0.88
C VAL A 121 15.87 -1.68 -1.95
N ARG A 122 15.62 -2.99 -1.80
CA ARG A 122 16.14 -3.97 -2.77
C ARG A 122 15.26 -4.05 -4.02
N LYS A 123 15.87 -3.80 -5.19
CA LYS A 123 15.25 -4.04 -6.51
C LYS A 123 15.08 -5.55 -6.70
N THR A 124 13.88 -5.98 -7.06
CA THR A 124 13.58 -7.38 -7.37
C THR A 124 12.52 -7.47 -8.45
N THR A 125 12.64 -8.45 -9.34
CA THR A 125 11.62 -8.79 -10.36
C THR A 125 10.52 -9.68 -9.79
N ARG A 126 10.74 -10.27 -8.61
CA ARG A 126 9.82 -11.20 -7.95
C ARG A 126 8.82 -10.43 -7.08
N TRP A 127 7.60 -10.22 -7.58
CA TRP A 127 6.57 -9.42 -6.91
C TRP A 127 6.22 -9.89 -5.49
N TYR A 128 6.26 -11.19 -5.21
CA TYR A 128 5.92 -11.75 -3.90
C TYR A 128 6.92 -11.36 -2.81
N LEU A 129 8.21 -11.19 -3.15
CA LEU A 129 9.22 -10.71 -2.20
C LEU A 129 8.92 -9.28 -1.76
N ARG A 130 8.42 -8.43 -2.67
CA ARG A 130 8.00 -7.07 -2.33
C ARG A 130 6.85 -7.06 -1.31
N ILE A 131 5.88 -7.96 -1.45
CA ILE A 131 4.79 -8.09 -0.47
C ILE A 131 5.31 -8.61 0.86
N PHE A 132 6.15 -9.66 0.84
CA PHE A 132 6.74 -10.22 2.06
C PHE A 132 7.48 -9.15 2.88
N PHE A 133 8.39 -8.40 2.26
CA PHE A 133 9.12 -7.34 2.95
C PHE A 133 8.21 -6.19 3.37
N HIS A 134 7.16 -5.87 2.59
CA HIS A 134 6.17 -4.86 2.99
C HIS A 134 5.42 -5.28 4.25
N LEU A 135 4.98 -6.54 4.35
CA LEU A 135 4.31 -7.06 5.54
C LEU A 135 5.22 -7.01 6.78
N ILE A 136 6.49 -7.38 6.66
CA ILE A 136 7.43 -7.32 7.79
C ILE A 136 7.74 -5.88 8.19
N THR A 137 8.17 -5.07 7.22
CA THR A 137 8.71 -3.72 7.51
C THR A 137 7.64 -2.68 7.80
N GLN A 138 6.48 -2.76 7.15
CA GLN A 138 5.43 -1.76 7.25
C GLN A 138 4.24 -2.19 8.12
N ALA A 139 3.91 -3.48 8.18
CA ALA A 139 2.86 -3.94 9.08
C ALA A 139 3.44 -4.39 10.43
N ALA A 140 4.27 -5.44 10.45
CA ALA A 140 4.71 -6.05 11.71
C ALA A 140 5.57 -5.11 12.56
N ILE A 141 6.65 -4.53 12.00
CA ILE A 141 7.57 -3.66 12.74
C ILE A 141 6.87 -2.37 13.20
N VAL A 142 6.04 -1.74 12.35
CA VAL A 142 5.32 -0.51 12.72
C VAL A 142 4.28 -0.79 13.82
N ASN A 143 3.55 -1.90 13.72
CA ASN A 143 2.59 -2.30 14.76
C ASN A 143 3.31 -2.61 16.09
N ALA A 144 4.42 -3.33 16.05
CA ALA A 144 5.24 -3.60 17.23
C ALA A 144 5.79 -2.31 17.85
N TRP A 145 6.30 -1.38 17.03
CA TRP A 145 6.76 -0.08 17.48
C TRP A 145 5.65 0.75 18.14
N ARG A 146 4.44 0.76 17.56
CA ARG A 146 3.28 1.45 18.14
C ARG A 146 2.87 0.84 19.48
N LEU A 147 2.87 -0.50 19.60
CA LEU A 147 2.60 -1.18 20.86
C LEU A 147 3.67 -0.87 21.91
N TYR A 148 4.95 -0.95 21.54
CA TYR A 148 6.07 -0.60 22.41
C TYR A 148 5.95 0.85 22.90
N SER A 149 5.67 1.79 22.00
CA SER A 149 5.52 3.21 22.32
C SER A 149 4.31 3.52 23.20
N ASN A 150 3.28 2.66 23.19
CA ASN A 150 2.09 2.81 24.01
C ASN A 150 2.28 2.27 25.43
N ILE A 151 3.11 1.25 25.60
CA ILE A 151 3.29 0.54 26.89
C ILE A 151 4.53 1.04 27.63
N MET A 152 5.63 1.25 26.91
CA MET A 152 6.94 1.58 27.47
C MET A 152 7.22 3.08 27.24
N GLU A 153 8.12 3.39 26.32
CA GLU A 153 8.59 4.74 26.06
C GLU A 153 8.40 5.13 24.59
N LYS A 154 8.15 6.43 24.36
CA LYS A 154 8.08 7.02 23.02
C LYS A 154 9.48 7.13 22.41
N ILE A 155 9.82 6.17 21.56
CA ILE A 155 11.04 6.17 20.75
C ILE A 155 10.72 6.43 19.28
N ARG A 156 11.69 6.90 18.49
CA ARG A 156 11.49 7.05 17.04
C ARG A 156 11.53 5.67 16.38
N LEU A 157 10.81 5.52 15.27
CA LEU A 157 10.78 4.26 14.51
C LEU A 157 12.18 3.81 14.05
N THR A 158 13.08 4.74 13.74
CA THR A 158 14.47 4.44 13.38
C THR A 158 15.24 3.81 14.53
N ASP A 159 15.11 4.38 15.73
CA ASP A 159 15.80 3.92 16.93
C ASP A 159 15.27 2.54 17.33
N PHE A 160 13.94 2.35 17.24
CA PHE A 160 13.33 1.03 17.44
C PHE A 160 13.85 -0.03 16.47
N LYS A 161 14.03 0.34 15.19
CA LYS A 161 14.58 -0.58 14.18
C LYS A 161 16.03 -0.94 14.50
N LEU A 162 16.84 -0.02 15.02
CA LEU A 162 18.22 -0.30 15.42
C LEU A 162 18.26 -1.29 16.59
N ILE A 163 17.46 -1.06 17.64
CA ILE A 163 17.34 -1.97 18.78
C ILE A 163 16.91 -3.36 18.29
N LEU A 164 15.93 -3.44 17.38
CA LEU A 164 15.47 -4.70 16.82
C LEU A 164 16.57 -5.42 16.02
N ILE A 165 17.35 -4.69 15.23
CA ILE A 165 18.46 -5.27 14.47
C ILE A 165 19.53 -5.80 15.42
N GLU A 166 19.90 -5.03 16.44
CA GLU A 166 20.86 -5.45 17.46
C GLU A 166 20.40 -6.70 18.20
N SER A 167 19.12 -6.78 18.59
CA SER A 167 18.58 -7.98 19.25
C SER A 167 18.57 -9.20 18.34
N LEU A 168 18.31 -9.02 17.04
CA LEU A 168 18.31 -10.12 16.07
C LEU A 168 19.74 -10.60 15.73
N LEU A 169 20.73 -9.71 15.83
CA LEU A 169 22.14 -10.07 15.61
C LEU A 169 22.79 -10.72 16.84
N GLN A 170 22.27 -10.46 18.04
CA GLN A 170 22.73 -11.08 19.29
C GLN A 170 22.23 -12.53 19.47
N GLU A 171 21.35 -13.03 18.58
CA GLU A 171 21.08 -14.47 18.46
C GLU A 171 22.29 -15.17 17.79
N GLU A 172 23.30 -15.48 18.62
CA GLU A 172 24.47 -16.30 18.29
C GLU A 172 24.09 -17.81 18.11
N PRO A 173 24.90 -18.59 17.38
CA PRO A 173 24.45 -19.74 16.59
C PRO A 173 23.95 -20.91 17.43
N GLN A 174 22.83 -21.50 17.01
CA GLN A 174 22.54 -22.90 17.35
C GLN A 174 23.73 -23.75 16.89
N PRO A 175 24.27 -24.66 17.71
CA PRO A 175 25.35 -25.54 17.27
C PRO A 175 24.85 -26.42 16.12
N SER A 176 25.07 -25.97 14.89
CA SER A 176 25.05 -26.88 13.75
C SER A 176 26.22 -27.83 13.94
N GLN A 177 25.96 -29.13 13.96
CA GLN A 177 26.98 -30.13 13.70
C GLN A 177 27.47 -29.94 12.26
N THR A 178 28.30 -28.93 12.02
CA THR A 178 29.17 -28.91 10.87
C THR A 178 30.29 -29.86 11.22
N SER A 179 30.24 -31.08 10.67
CA SER A 179 31.42 -31.91 10.57
C SER A 179 32.48 -31.07 9.85
N ASP A 180 33.53 -30.67 10.56
CA ASP A 180 34.69 -30.04 9.94
C ASP A 180 35.19 -30.97 8.83
N HIS A 181 34.90 -30.62 7.57
CA HIS A 181 35.51 -31.30 6.43
C HIS A 181 36.96 -30.85 6.34
N LYS A 182 37.80 -31.45 7.18
CA LYS A 182 39.25 -31.31 7.13
C LYS A 182 39.72 -32.06 5.89
N LEU A 183 40.21 -31.33 4.89
CA LEU A 183 40.88 -31.94 3.74
C LEU A 183 42.21 -32.52 4.23
N GLU A 184 42.32 -33.85 4.27
CA GLU A 184 43.57 -34.54 4.54
C GLU A 184 44.35 -34.74 3.23
N GLN A 185 45.63 -34.40 3.27
CA GLN A 185 46.53 -34.60 2.14
C GLN A 185 46.96 -36.07 2.11
N LEU A 186 46.28 -36.87 1.28
CA LEU A 186 46.70 -38.25 1.01
C LEU A 186 47.81 -38.25 -0.06
N ALA A 187 48.87 -39.02 0.17
CA ALA A 187 49.92 -39.25 -0.81
C ALA A 187 49.42 -40.21 -1.91
N GLY A 188 48.60 -39.69 -2.83
CA GLY A 188 48.25 -40.36 -4.09
C GLY A 188 49.21 -39.95 -5.22
N PRO A 189 49.41 -40.80 -6.25
CA PRO A 189 50.20 -40.40 -7.40
C PRO A 189 49.56 -39.16 -8.05
N LYS A 190 50.37 -38.12 -8.28
CA LYS A 190 49.96 -36.95 -9.05
C LYS A 190 49.46 -37.44 -10.40
N ALA A 191 48.26 -36.99 -10.82
CA ALA A 191 47.72 -37.32 -12.12
C ALA A 191 48.79 -37.08 -13.18
N ALA A 192 49.23 -38.16 -13.84
CA ALA A 192 50.16 -38.07 -14.95
C ALA A 192 49.50 -37.24 -16.05
N ALA A 193 50.24 -36.31 -16.63
CA ALA A 193 49.80 -35.61 -17.82
C ALA A 193 49.49 -36.66 -18.89
N LEU A 194 48.23 -36.70 -19.34
CA LEU A 194 47.84 -37.54 -20.47
C LEU A 194 48.48 -36.95 -21.73
N ASP A 195 49.28 -37.76 -22.42
CA ASP A 195 49.81 -37.44 -23.74
C ASP A 195 48.66 -37.21 -24.75
N PRO A 196 48.84 -36.35 -25.76
CA PRO A 196 47.78 -36.00 -26.70
C PRO A 196 47.57 -37.13 -27.70
N VAL A 197 46.40 -37.78 -27.65
CA VAL A 197 45.99 -38.80 -28.63
C VAL A 197 44.95 -38.22 -29.60
N ASP A 198 45.41 -38.11 -30.84
CA ASP A 198 44.73 -38.15 -32.15
C ASP A 198 43.32 -37.54 -32.31
N VAL A 199 43.31 -36.42 -33.03
CA VAL A 199 42.12 -35.80 -33.62
C VAL A 199 41.62 -36.67 -34.78
N LEU A 200 40.49 -37.34 -34.61
CA LEU A 200 39.64 -37.77 -35.72
C LEU A 200 38.66 -36.64 -36.08
N PRO A 201 38.50 -36.29 -37.36
CA PRO A 201 37.50 -35.33 -37.78
C PRO A 201 36.13 -36.03 -37.82
N ASP A 202 35.05 -35.36 -37.40
CA ASP A 202 34.18 -34.63 -38.34
C ASP A 202 32.79 -34.30 -37.74
N GLU A 203 32.20 -33.25 -38.31
CA GLU A 203 30.77 -32.93 -38.41
C GLU A 203 29.93 -32.71 -37.14
N SER A 204 30.08 -31.54 -36.50
CA SER A 204 28.92 -30.81 -35.95
C SER A 204 29.22 -29.33 -35.72
N ARG A 205 29.46 -28.59 -36.79
CA ARG A 205 29.43 -27.11 -36.77
C ARG A 205 28.70 -26.57 -38.00
N ALA A 206 27.48 -27.04 -38.20
CA ALA A 206 26.52 -26.38 -39.05
C ALA A 206 25.67 -25.42 -38.21
N PHE A 207 25.82 -24.13 -38.52
CA PHE A 207 24.95 -23.05 -38.11
C PHE A 207 23.48 -23.41 -38.41
N ALA A 208 22.66 -23.55 -37.36
CA ALA A 208 21.22 -23.42 -37.52
C ALA A 208 20.90 -21.93 -37.61
N LYS A 209 20.52 -21.55 -38.83
CA LYS A 209 19.96 -20.25 -39.21
C LYS A 209 18.76 -19.90 -38.34
N GLU A 210 18.61 -18.59 -38.17
CA GLU A 210 17.43 -17.89 -37.70
C GLU A 210 16.17 -18.44 -38.39
N GLU A 211 15.37 -19.23 -37.67
CA GLU A 211 14.05 -19.65 -38.12
C GLU A 211 13.01 -18.74 -37.45
N SER A 212 12.39 -17.91 -38.29
CA SER A 212 11.36 -16.96 -37.93
C SER A 212 10.13 -17.67 -37.36
N LEU A 213 9.84 -17.47 -36.06
CA LEU A 213 8.55 -17.81 -35.49
C LEU A 213 7.48 -16.78 -35.94
N PRO A 214 6.26 -17.24 -36.29
CA PRO A 214 5.23 -16.40 -36.87
C PRO A 214 4.71 -15.33 -35.90
N GLN A 215 4.51 -14.12 -36.43
CA GLN A 215 3.86 -13.02 -35.72
C GLN A 215 2.46 -13.42 -35.28
N CYS A 216 2.21 -13.35 -33.97
CA CYS A 216 0.85 -13.38 -33.42
C CYS A 216 0.28 -11.95 -33.47
N PRO A 217 -0.80 -11.69 -34.23
CA PRO A 217 -1.37 -10.37 -34.36
C PRO A 217 -2.31 -10.14 -33.18
N LEU A 218 -1.94 -9.27 -32.24
CA LEU A 218 -2.83 -8.45 -31.37
C LEU A 218 -2.02 -7.84 -30.22
N TYR A 219 -1.22 -6.81 -30.50
CA TYR A 219 -1.14 -5.66 -29.59
C TYR A 219 -0.61 -4.44 -30.34
N ARG A 220 -1.54 -3.76 -31.02
CA ARG A 220 -1.31 -2.43 -31.60
C ARG A 220 -1.20 -1.42 -30.46
N SER A 221 -0.04 -0.77 -30.42
CA SER A 221 0.17 0.67 -30.25
C SER A 221 -0.52 1.42 -29.10
N SER A 222 0.32 2.12 -28.33
CA SER A 222 0.23 3.52 -27.82
C SER A 222 0.66 3.53 -26.35
N GLY A 223 1.86 3.96 -25.96
CA GLY A 223 2.51 5.23 -26.29
C GLY A 223 2.62 6.03 -24.99
N CYS A 224 3.59 5.70 -24.13
CA CYS A 224 3.88 6.48 -22.93
C CYS A 224 5.02 7.46 -23.26
N GLN A 225 4.64 8.63 -23.78
CA GLN A 225 5.49 9.82 -23.77
C GLN A 225 5.54 10.35 -22.33
N ALA A 226 6.72 10.44 -21.73
CA ALA A 226 7.20 11.62 -20.99
C ALA A 226 8.57 11.33 -20.34
N ILE A 227 9.39 12.38 -20.26
CA ILE A 227 10.70 12.50 -19.60
C ILE A 227 11.90 12.39 -20.54
N LYS A 228 12.05 13.44 -21.37
CA LYS A 228 13.34 14.02 -21.78
C LYS A 228 13.19 15.54 -21.76
N HIS A 229 13.59 16.17 -20.66
CA HIS A 229 14.03 17.55 -20.63
C HIS A 229 14.94 17.71 -19.41
N LEU A 230 16.23 17.90 -19.68
CA LEU A 230 17.27 18.60 -18.90
C LEU A 230 18.63 17.97 -19.23
N HIS A 231 19.27 18.46 -20.28
CA HIS A 231 20.69 18.86 -20.25
C HIS A 231 21.10 19.49 -21.58
N ASN A 232 21.96 20.51 -21.46
CA ASN A 232 22.83 21.12 -22.47
C ASN A 232 22.28 22.33 -23.23
N VAL A 233 22.32 23.48 -22.53
CA VAL A 233 22.77 24.75 -23.13
C VAL A 233 23.92 25.24 -22.28
N GLU A 234 25.14 24.97 -22.73
CA GLU A 234 26.35 25.72 -22.39
C GLU A 234 27.35 25.47 -23.52
N ASN A 235 27.48 26.47 -24.41
CA ASN A 235 28.70 26.83 -25.12
C ASN A 235 28.39 28.17 -25.80
N ALA A 236 28.83 29.23 -25.13
CA ALA A 236 29.18 30.51 -25.73
C ALA A 236 30.51 30.36 -26.48
#